data_AF-A0A536STW4-F1
#
_entry.id   AF-A0A536STW4-F1
#
_cell.length_a   1.000
_cell.length_b   1.000
_cell.length_c   1.000
_cell.angle_alpha   90.00
_cell.angle_beta   90.00
_cell.angle_gamma   90.00
#
_symmetry.space_group_name_H-M   'P 1'
#
loop_
_entity.id
_entity.type
_entity.pdbx_description
1 polymer ?
#
loop_
_entity_poly.entity_id
_entity_poly.type
_entity_poly.pdbx_seq_one_letter_code
_entity_poly.pdbx_strand_id
1 'polypeptide(L)'
;MTALSQRLVVVPALGGAAWRLALPLGALHAAMFVYDLAHPGRFVNADRAGERIQVVAGFGEAMQSGDPLAYLTSHGIVGDWLPQALLYAAGGQYFVIAAQVLLALASVLWVHEIGLRLGLRENAAQGAALLYALLPHTLVFPHQLASEAISVPLVILGFRLAAGGAGPRRSGAPICSSRSHRCSHG
;
A
#
# COMPACT_ATOMS: atom_id res chain seq x y z
N MET A 1 -18.17 -27.11 19.83
CA MET A 1 -17.34 -27.27 18.63
C MET A 1 -17.87 -26.35 17.56
N THR A 2 -17.30 -25.15 17.48
CA THR A 2 -17.78 -24.05 16.63
C THR A 2 -17.12 -24.19 15.26
N ALA A 3 -17.92 -24.48 14.24
CA ALA A 3 -17.46 -24.57 12.86
C ALA A 3 -16.98 -23.18 12.40
N LEU A 4 -15.66 -22.98 12.37
CA LEU A 4 -15.01 -21.88 11.67
C LEU A 4 -15.31 -22.06 10.18
N SER A 5 -16.42 -21.46 9.73
CA SER A 5 -16.77 -21.37 8.32
C SER A 5 -15.68 -20.57 7.62
N GLN A 6 -14.72 -21.28 7.02
CA GLN A 6 -13.71 -20.72 6.15
C GLN A 6 -14.43 -20.08 4.95
N ARG A 7 -14.74 -18.80 5.06
CA ARG A 7 -14.97 -17.97 3.89
C ARG A 7 -13.64 -17.90 3.17
N LEU A 8 -13.44 -18.82 2.21
CA LEU A 8 -12.46 -18.65 1.16
C LEU A 8 -12.65 -17.24 0.60
N VAL A 9 -11.69 -16.37 0.91
CA VAL A 9 -11.62 -15.03 0.33
C VAL A 9 -11.27 -15.26 -1.13
N VAL A 10 -12.30 -15.45 -1.96
CA VAL A 10 -12.14 -15.43 -3.40
C VAL A 10 -11.70 -14.02 -3.72
N VAL A 11 -10.41 -13.85 -3.99
CA VAL A 11 -9.86 -12.60 -4.51
C VAL A 11 -10.52 -12.42 -5.88
N PRO A 12 -11.41 -11.42 -6.06
CA PRO A 12 -12.03 -11.22 -7.35
C PRO A 12 -10.93 -11.00 -8.38
N ALA A 13 -11.06 -11.62 -9.56
CA ALA A 13 -10.17 -11.37 -10.68
C ALA A 13 -10.07 -9.85 -10.87
N LEU A 14 -8.84 -9.32 -10.93
CA LEU A 14 -8.59 -7.90 -11.15
C LEU A 14 -9.39 -7.45 -12.37
N GLY A 15 -10.44 -6.66 -12.14
CA GLY A 15 -11.30 -6.19 -13.22
C GLY A 15 -10.49 -5.42 -14.25
N GLY A 16 -11.01 -5.29 -15.48
CA GLY A 16 -10.31 -4.59 -16.56
C GLY A 16 -9.87 -3.15 -16.23
N ALA A 17 -10.48 -2.53 -15.21
CA ALA A 17 -10.09 -1.23 -14.66
C ALA A 17 -8.72 -1.25 -13.96
N ALA A 18 -8.39 -2.30 -13.19
CA ALA A 18 -7.15 -2.37 -12.43
C ALA A 18 -5.92 -2.39 -13.36
N TRP A 19 -6.01 -3.11 -14.49
CA TRP A 19 -4.95 -3.15 -15.49
C TRP A 19 -4.68 -1.80 -16.15
N ARG A 20 -5.72 -0.96 -16.31
CA ARG A 20 -5.57 0.40 -16.86
C ARG A 20 -4.75 1.32 -15.97
N LEU A 21 -4.73 1.07 -14.65
CA LEU A 21 -3.87 1.78 -13.71
C LEU A 21 -2.50 1.12 -13.58
N ALA A 22 -2.47 -0.20 -13.37
CA ALA A 22 -1.26 -0.93 -13.05
C ALA A 22 -0.23 -0.94 -14.19
N LEU A 23 -0.65 -1.09 -15.45
CA LEU A 23 0.28 -1.16 -16.58
C LEU A 23 1.06 0.15 -16.82
N PRO A 24 0.42 1.32 -16.99
CA PRO A 24 1.17 2.56 -17.23
C PRO A 24 2.02 2.96 -16.02
N LEU A 25 1.52 2.77 -14.80
CA LEU A 25 2.29 3.07 -13.59
C LEU A 25 3.47 2.10 -13.41
N GLY A 26 3.25 0.81 -13.67
CA GLY A 26 4.30 -0.19 -13.66
C GLY A 26 5.38 0.10 -14.70
N ALA A 27 4.99 0.52 -15.90
CA ALA A 27 5.94 0.94 -16.94
C ALA A 27 6.74 2.19 -16.52
N LEU A 28 6.10 3.17 -15.90
CA LEU A 28 6.76 4.36 -15.37
C LEU A 28 7.78 4.00 -14.29
N HIS A 29 7.38 3.21 -13.28
CA HIS A 29 8.30 2.76 -12.24
C HIS A 29 9.41 1.86 -12.78
N ALA A 30 9.15 1.03 -13.79
CA ALA A 30 10.20 0.26 -14.45
C ALA A 30 11.22 1.16 -15.15
N ALA A 31 10.78 2.22 -15.83
CA ALA A 31 11.68 3.20 -16.43
C ALA A 31 12.51 3.95 -15.37
N MET A 32 11.89 4.35 -14.25
CA MET A 32 12.59 4.95 -13.11
C MET A 32 13.59 3.98 -12.47
N PHE A 33 13.22 2.71 -12.33
CA PHE A 33 14.12 1.68 -11.81
C PHE A 33 15.35 1.49 -12.71
N VAL A 34 15.16 1.46 -14.03
CA VAL A 34 16.28 1.45 -14.99
C VAL A 34 17.14 2.70 -14.84
N TYR A 35 16.53 3.86 -14.59
CA TYR A 35 17.27 5.10 -14.32
C TYR A 35 18.09 5.02 -13.03
N ASP A 36 17.59 4.37 -11.98
CA ASP A 36 18.30 4.17 -10.71
C ASP A 36 19.54 3.29 -10.88
N LEU A 37 19.51 2.30 -11.78
CA LEU A 37 20.69 1.49 -12.11
C LEU A 37 21.87 2.36 -12.59
N ALA A 38 21.57 3.45 -13.31
CA ALA A 38 22.56 4.40 -13.77
C ALA A 38 22.92 5.48 -12.74
N HIS A 39 22.08 5.68 -11.71
CA HIS A 39 22.23 6.76 -10.72
C HIS A 39 22.02 6.27 -9.28
N PRO A 40 22.83 5.31 -8.79
CA PRO A 40 22.59 4.64 -7.51
C PRO A 40 22.55 5.59 -6.30
N GLY A 41 23.26 6.72 -6.37
CA GLY A 41 23.26 7.74 -5.31
C GLY A 41 21.90 8.37 -5.04
N ARG A 42 20.93 8.28 -5.97
CA ARG A 42 19.57 8.80 -5.78
C ARG A 42 18.82 8.13 -4.63
N PHE A 43 19.19 6.89 -4.30
CA PHE A 43 18.58 6.15 -3.21
C PHE A 43 18.74 6.85 -1.85
N VAL A 44 19.81 7.61 -1.65
CA VAL A 44 20.08 8.31 -0.38
C VAL A 44 19.73 9.80 -0.43
N ASN A 45 18.89 10.22 -1.38
CA ASN A 45 18.47 11.63 -1.51
C ASN A 45 17.21 12.00 -0.69
N ALA A 46 16.54 11.03 -0.06
CA ALA A 46 15.40 11.32 0.81
C ALA A 46 15.84 11.96 2.13
N ASP A 47 14.89 12.56 2.84
CA ASP A 47 15.14 13.13 4.15
C ASP A 47 15.69 12.06 5.10
N ARG A 48 16.80 12.41 5.78
CA ARG A 48 17.53 11.52 6.71
C ARG A 48 18.00 10.18 6.10
N ALA A 49 18.00 10.02 4.79
CA ALA A 49 18.40 8.76 4.15
C ALA A 49 19.87 8.41 4.40
N GLY A 50 20.74 9.42 4.55
CA GLY A 50 22.16 9.24 4.90
C GLY A 50 22.38 8.65 6.29
N GLU A 51 21.61 9.09 7.30
CA GLU A 51 21.63 8.47 8.65
C GLU A 51 21.06 7.05 8.59
N ARG A 52 19.95 6.89 7.86
CA ARG A 52 19.20 5.64 7.76
C ARG A 52 20.00 4.54 7.07
N ILE A 53 20.77 4.85 6.03
CA ILE A 53 21.59 3.83 5.34
C ILE A 53 22.67 3.27 6.26
N GLN A 54 23.22 4.09 7.17
CA GLN A 54 24.19 3.61 8.17
C GLN A 54 23.54 2.60 9.11
N VAL A 55 22.34 2.91 9.62
CA VAL A 55 21.59 1.99 10.50
C VAL A 55 21.23 0.70 9.76
N VAL A 56 20.73 0.81 8.53
CA VAL A 56 20.34 -0.31 7.67
C VAL A 56 21.52 -1.22 7.34
N ALA A 57 22.66 -0.66 6.93
CA ALA A 57 23.85 -1.43 6.61
C ALA A 57 24.47 -2.08 7.87
N GLY A 58 24.58 -1.33 8.96
CA GLY A 58 25.15 -1.83 10.22
C GLY A 58 24.34 -2.97 10.85
N PHE A 59 23.03 -3.05 10.59
CA PHE A 59 22.23 -4.21 11.03
C PHE A 59 22.69 -5.52 10.37
N GLY A 60 23.11 -5.47 9.11
CA GLY A 60 23.69 -6.63 8.41
C GLY A 60 24.97 -7.13 9.09
N GLU A 61 25.81 -6.21 9.54
CA GLU A 61 27.03 -6.52 10.30
C GLU A 61 26.69 -7.11 11.68
N ALA A 62 25.70 -6.55 12.37
CA ALA A 62 25.24 -7.06 13.67
C ALA A 62 24.67 -8.48 13.59
N MET A 63 23.97 -8.82 12.49
CA MET A 63 23.51 -10.19 12.25
C MET A 63 24.68 -11.16 12.07
N GLN A 64 25.78 -10.72 11.46
CA GLN A 64 26.98 -11.55 11.25
C GLN A 64 27.83 -11.67 12.51
N SER A 65 27.90 -10.63 13.34
CA SER A 65 28.65 -10.64 14.60
C SER A 65 27.94 -11.39 15.73
N GLY A 66 26.66 -11.73 15.55
CA GLY A 66 25.88 -12.54 16.48
C GLY A 66 25.16 -11.75 17.59
N ASP A 67 25.12 -10.41 17.50
CA ASP A 67 24.40 -9.56 18.46
C ASP A 67 23.38 -8.61 17.78
N PRO A 68 22.41 -9.14 17.01
CA PRO A 68 21.37 -8.32 16.39
C PRO A 68 20.42 -7.71 17.44
N LEU A 69 20.28 -8.32 18.63
CA LEU A 69 19.37 -7.84 19.66
C LEU A 69 19.89 -6.57 20.35
N ALA A 70 21.19 -6.50 20.68
CA ALA A 70 21.77 -5.26 21.17
C ALA A 70 21.67 -4.15 20.12
N TYR A 71 21.85 -4.48 18.84
CA TYR A 71 21.70 -3.51 17.76
C TYR A 71 20.26 -2.96 17.66
N LEU A 72 19.25 -3.84 17.68
CA LEU A 72 17.83 -3.47 17.64
C LEU A 72 17.42 -2.55 18.79
N THR A 73 17.99 -2.76 19.98
CA THR A 73 17.66 -1.98 21.18
C THR A 73 18.43 -0.67 21.30
N SER A 74 19.44 -0.43 20.46
CA SER A 74 20.31 0.76 20.51
C SER A 74 20.10 1.77 19.38
N HIS A 75 19.40 1.42 18.30
CA HIS A 75 19.35 2.23 17.06
C HIS A 75 17.96 2.80 16.71
N GLY A 76 17.27 3.42 17.68
CA GLY A 76 16.02 4.15 17.46
C GLY A 76 14.79 3.24 17.30
N ILE A 77 13.76 3.73 16.59
CA ILE A 77 12.49 3.01 16.43
C ILE A 77 12.67 1.92 15.37
N VAL A 78 12.67 0.66 15.81
CA VAL A 78 12.85 -0.52 14.95
C VAL A 78 11.93 -0.52 13.73
N GLY A 79 10.68 -0.08 13.90
CA GLY A 79 9.70 0.00 12.81
C GLY A 79 10.09 0.93 11.65
N ASP A 80 10.97 1.90 11.89
CA ASP A 80 11.36 2.89 10.88
C ASP A 80 12.37 2.33 9.88
N TRP A 81 13.22 1.39 10.30
CA TRP A 81 14.37 0.94 9.50
C TRP A 81 14.47 -0.57 9.34
N LEU A 82 13.95 -1.38 10.27
CA LEU A 82 14.16 -2.83 10.26
C LEU A 82 13.61 -3.51 8.99
N PRO A 83 12.40 -3.19 8.49
CA PRO A 83 11.92 -3.78 7.24
C PRO A 83 12.86 -3.50 6.06
N GLN A 84 13.41 -2.29 5.98
CA GLN A 84 14.37 -1.91 4.95
C GLN A 84 15.71 -2.63 5.14
N ALA A 85 16.16 -2.80 6.38
CA ALA A 85 17.40 -3.51 6.69
C ALA A 85 17.33 -4.99 6.32
N LEU A 86 16.19 -5.65 6.57
CA LEU A 86 15.98 -7.04 6.15
C LEU A 86 15.99 -7.18 4.62
N LEU A 87 15.31 -6.29 3.91
CA LEU A 87 15.33 -6.26 2.43
C LEU A 87 16.75 -5.98 1.90
N TYR A 88 17.45 -5.01 2.51
CA TYR A 88 18.80 -4.65 2.11
C TYR A 88 19.79 -5.78 2.35
N ALA A 89 19.69 -6.51 3.47
CA ALA A 89 20.51 -7.69 3.72
C ALA A 89 20.21 -8.83 2.73
N ALA A 90 18.98 -8.95 2.25
CA ALA A 90 18.57 -10.02 1.33
C ALA A 90 19.05 -9.78 -0.12
N GLY A 91 19.08 -8.54 -0.60
CA GLY A 91 19.40 -8.25 -2.00
C GLY A 91 19.94 -6.85 -2.30
N GLY A 92 20.40 -6.14 -1.27
CA GLY A 92 20.94 -4.79 -1.38
C GLY A 92 19.91 -3.74 -1.74
N GLN A 93 20.41 -2.57 -2.15
CA GLN A 93 19.63 -1.39 -2.50
C GLN A 93 18.49 -1.68 -3.50
N TYR A 94 18.79 -2.36 -4.61
CA TYR A 94 17.82 -2.57 -5.67
C TYR A 94 16.68 -3.51 -5.27
N PHE A 95 16.92 -4.43 -4.34
CA PHE A 95 15.87 -5.26 -3.79
C PHE A 95 14.93 -4.46 -2.87
N VAL A 96 15.47 -3.51 -2.10
CA VAL A 96 14.66 -2.55 -1.32
C VAL A 96 13.77 -1.72 -2.25
N ILE A 97 14.35 -1.13 -3.31
CA ILE A 97 13.60 -0.33 -4.29
C ILE A 97 12.50 -1.17 -4.95
N ALA A 98 12.82 -2.38 -5.41
CA ALA A 98 11.84 -3.26 -6.05
C ALA A 98 10.66 -3.57 -5.11
N ALA A 99 10.94 -3.89 -3.84
CA ALA A 99 9.89 -4.16 -2.85
C ALA A 99 9.03 -2.92 -2.56
N GLN A 100 9.64 -1.74 -2.42
CA GLN A 100 8.94 -0.48 -2.23
C GLN A 100 8.05 -0.13 -3.43
N VAL A 101 8.54 -0.30 -4.66
CA VAL A 101 7.77 -0.08 -5.89
C VAL A 101 6.58 -1.01 -5.97
N LEU A 102 6.75 -2.31 -5.68
CA LEU A 102 5.65 -3.27 -5.68
C LEU A 102 4.58 -2.91 -4.63
N LEU A 103 5.01 -2.47 -3.44
CA LEU A 103 4.10 -1.98 -2.40
C LEU A 103 3.37 -0.71 -2.84
N ALA A 104 4.06 0.24 -3.50
CA ALA A 104 3.45 1.46 -4.00
C ALA A 104 2.38 1.14 -5.06
N LEU A 105 2.69 0.30 -6.06
CA LEU A 105 1.74 -0.16 -7.07
C LEU A 105 0.53 -0.87 -6.45
N ALA A 106 0.75 -1.76 -5.49
CA ALA A 106 -0.32 -2.42 -4.76
C ALA A 106 -1.21 -1.41 -4.00
N SER A 107 -0.60 -0.39 -3.38
CA SER A 107 -1.33 0.64 -2.65
C SER A 107 -2.24 1.48 -3.54
N VAL A 108 -1.85 1.74 -4.80
CA VAL A 108 -2.73 2.41 -5.77
C VAL A 108 -3.99 1.59 -6.06
N LEU A 109 -3.84 0.27 -6.24
CA LEU A 109 -4.98 -0.64 -6.42
C LEU A 109 -5.86 -0.69 -5.16
N TRP A 110 -5.26 -0.64 -3.98
CA TRP A 110 -6.01 -0.58 -2.72
C TRP A 110 -6.78 0.72 -2.55
N VAL A 111 -6.22 1.87 -2.95
CA VAL A 111 -6.93 3.16 -2.95
C VAL A 111 -8.15 3.11 -3.87
N HIS A 112 -8.01 2.53 -5.07
CA HIS A 112 -9.15 2.30 -5.98
C HIS A 112 -10.23 1.44 -5.32
N GLU A 113 -9.84 0.29 -4.75
CA GLU A 113 -10.78 -0.60 -4.05
C GLU A 113 -11.47 0.08 -2.85
N ILE A 114 -10.73 0.86 -2.06
CA ILE A 114 -11.29 1.64 -0.94
C ILE A 114 -12.35 2.60 -1.49
N GLY A 115 -12.06 3.33 -2.57
CA GLY A 115 -13.01 4.23 -3.21
C GLY A 115 -14.31 3.53 -3.61
N LEU A 116 -14.21 2.34 -4.23
CA LEU A 116 -15.40 1.54 -4.58
C LEU A 116 -16.19 1.09 -3.35
N ARG A 117 -15.51 0.66 -2.28
CA ARG A 117 -16.15 0.24 -1.02
C ARG A 117 -16.85 1.41 -0.30
N LEU A 118 -16.35 2.63 -0.48
CA LEU A 118 -16.97 3.85 0.02
C LEU A 118 -18.13 4.35 -0.86
N GLY A 119 -18.48 3.62 -1.93
CA GLY A 119 -19.61 3.94 -2.80
C GLY A 119 -19.29 4.96 -3.89
N LEU A 120 -18.01 5.23 -4.17
CA LEU A 120 -17.62 6.04 -5.32
C LEU A 120 -17.98 5.30 -6.62
N ARG A 121 -18.33 6.08 -7.66
CA ARG A 121 -18.44 5.55 -9.02
C ARG A 121 -17.06 5.13 -9.52
N GLU A 122 -17.01 4.14 -10.41
CA GLU A 122 -15.77 3.59 -10.99
C GLU A 122 -14.77 4.68 -11.45
N ASN A 123 -15.22 5.64 -12.25
CA ASN A 123 -14.36 6.72 -12.76
C ASN A 123 -13.81 7.62 -11.64
N ALA A 124 -14.60 7.86 -10.58
CA ALA A 124 -14.16 8.66 -9.44
C ALA A 124 -13.14 7.90 -8.58
N ALA A 125 -13.34 6.59 -8.36
CA ALA A 125 -12.37 5.74 -7.70
C ALA A 125 -11.05 5.64 -8.49
N GLN A 126 -11.13 5.53 -9.82
CA GLN A 126 -9.95 5.57 -10.69
C GLN A 126 -9.23 6.92 -10.62
N GLY A 127 -9.97 8.03 -10.65
CA GLY A 127 -9.41 9.37 -10.52
C GLY A 127 -8.69 9.56 -9.18
N ALA A 128 -9.27 9.08 -8.07
CA ALA A 128 -8.64 9.13 -6.76
C ALA A 128 -7.35 8.31 -6.69
N ALA A 129 -7.37 7.08 -7.24
CA ALA A 129 -6.19 6.23 -7.29
C ALA A 129 -5.07 6.83 -8.18
N LEU A 130 -5.43 7.42 -9.32
CA LEU A 130 -4.47 8.09 -10.20
C LEU A 130 -3.87 9.33 -9.53
N LEU A 131 -4.70 10.15 -8.87
CA LEU A 131 -4.22 11.31 -8.12
C LEU A 131 -3.21 10.88 -7.05
N TYR A 132 -3.55 9.85 -6.27
CA TYR A 132 -2.67 9.28 -5.26
C TYR A 132 -1.36 8.73 -5.86
N ALA A 133 -1.43 8.02 -6.99
CA ALA A 133 -0.26 7.47 -7.68
C ALA A 133 0.71 8.55 -8.19
N LEU A 134 0.17 9.70 -8.62
CA LEU A 134 0.96 10.81 -9.17
C LEU A 134 1.46 11.79 -8.12
N LEU A 135 1.12 11.61 -6.83
CA LEU A 135 1.73 12.41 -5.78
C LEU A 135 3.24 12.16 -5.76
N PRO A 136 4.08 13.21 -5.64
CA PRO A 136 5.54 13.05 -5.60
C PRO A 136 6.01 12.04 -4.57
N HIS A 137 5.30 11.97 -3.43
CA HIS A 137 5.56 11.01 -2.38
C HIS A 137 5.38 9.56 -2.86
N THR A 138 4.25 9.21 -3.46
CA THR A 138 3.98 7.86 -3.97
C THR A 138 4.85 7.52 -5.19
N LEU A 139 5.17 8.53 -6.01
CA LEU A 139 5.89 8.33 -7.27
C LEU A 139 7.40 8.18 -7.04
N VAL A 140 8.00 9.06 -6.23
CA VAL A 140 9.46 9.18 -6.09
C VAL A 140 10.00 8.39 -4.89
N PHE A 141 9.30 8.38 -3.75
CA PHE A 141 9.86 7.77 -2.53
C PHE A 141 10.09 6.26 -2.64
N PRO A 142 9.35 5.47 -3.43
CA PRO A 142 9.68 4.07 -3.62
C PRO A 142 11.07 3.81 -4.24
N HIS A 143 11.68 4.83 -4.84
CA HIS A 143 13.03 4.81 -5.39
C HIS A 143 14.08 5.36 -4.43
N GLN A 144 13.68 5.74 -3.21
CA GLN A 144 14.53 6.33 -2.20
C GLN A 144 14.42 5.58 -0.87
N LEU A 145 15.45 5.71 -0.04
CA LEU A 145 15.47 5.14 1.29
C LEU A 145 14.67 6.02 2.26
N ALA A 146 13.34 5.91 2.19
CA ALA A 146 12.38 6.58 3.05
C ALA A 146 11.51 5.55 3.80
N SER A 147 11.19 5.79 5.08
CA SER A 147 10.31 4.91 5.88
C SER A 147 8.91 4.82 5.27
N GLU A 148 8.46 5.93 4.73
CA GLU A 148 7.12 6.18 4.24
C GLU A 148 6.82 5.34 3.00
N ALA A 149 7.85 5.02 2.21
CA ALA A 149 7.74 4.10 1.08
C ALA A 149 7.30 2.69 1.48
N ILE A 150 7.40 2.32 2.77
CA ILE A 150 6.85 1.07 3.32
C ILE A 150 5.64 1.36 4.20
N SER A 151 5.73 2.32 5.13
CA SER A 151 4.67 2.53 6.12
C SER A 151 3.36 3.04 5.52
N VAL A 152 3.40 3.92 4.51
CA VAL A 152 2.18 4.46 3.86
C VAL A 152 1.39 3.35 3.14
N PRO A 153 2.00 2.50 2.29
CA PRO A 153 1.31 1.33 1.74
C PRO A 153 0.69 0.41 2.80
N LEU A 154 1.38 0.16 3.92
CA LEU A 154 0.86 -0.68 5.00
C LEU A 154 -0.35 -0.05 5.71
N VAL A 155 -0.34 1.27 5.91
CA VAL A 155 -1.51 2.00 6.44
C VAL A 155 -2.70 1.87 5.49
N ILE A 156 -2.48 2.04 4.18
CA ILE A 156 -3.54 1.88 3.16
C ILE A 156 -4.08 0.45 3.16
N LEU A 157 -3.22 -0.56 3.28
CA LEU A 157 -3.63 -1.95 3.44
C LEU A 157 -4.52 -2.13 4.69
N GLY A 158 -4.13 -1.54 5.82
CA GLY A 158 -4.92 -1.54 7.04
C GLY A 158 -6.32 -0.94 6.84
N PHE A 159 -6.41 0.23 6.18
CA PHE A 159 -7.69 0.85 5.82
C PHE A 159 -8.52 -0.03 4.88
N ARG A 160 -7.90 -0.64 3.87
CA ARG A 160 -8.58 -1.56 2.96
C ARG A 160 -9.18 -2.75 3.71
N LEU A 161 -8.42 -3.35 4.63
CA LEU A 161 -8.89 -4.48 5.42
C LEU A 161 -10.03 -4.07 6.36
N ALA A 162 -9.92 -2.91 7.03
CA ALA A 162 -10.97 -2.38 7.89
C ALA A 162 -12.26 -2.04 7.12
N ALA A 163 -12.15 -1.44 5.94
CA ALA A 163 -13.30 -1.12 5.08
C ALA A 163 -14.04 -2.38 4.60
N GLY A 164 -13.38 -3.54 4.55
CA GLY A 164 -14.02 -4.82 4.20
C GLY A 164 -14.93 -5.40 5.29
N GLY A 165 -14.76 -4.98 6.55
CA GLY A 165 -15.62 -5.38 7.67
C GLY A 165 -16.94 -4.60 7.75
N ALA A 166 -16.98 -3.41 7.15
CA ALA A 166 -18.19 -2.61 7.00
C ALA A 166 -18.98 -3.10 5.78
N GLY A 167 -19.52 -4.31 5.84
CA GLY A 167 -20.51 -4.76 4.86
C GLY A 167 -21.62 -3.70 4.75
N PRO A 168 -22.21 -3.48 3.55
CA PRO A 168 -23.27 -2.51 3.40
C PRO A 168 -24.34 -2.85 4.44
N ARG A 169 -24.47 -2.02 5.48
CA ARG A 169 -25.71 -1.99 6.26
C ARG A 169 -26.74 -1.74 5.18
N ARG A 170 -27.59 -2.75 4.94
CA ARG A 170 -28.82 -2.59 4.17
C ARG A 170 -29.62 -1.53 4.90
N SER A 171 -29.29 -0.27 4.65
CA SER A 171 -30.00 0.89 5.15
C SER A 171 -31.34 0.84 4.46
N GLY A 172 -32.32 0.37 5.24
CA GLY A 172 -33.71 0.39 4.86
C GLY A 172 -34.03 -0.57 3.71
N ALA A 173 -34.59 -1.72 4.08
CA ALA A 173 -35.81 -2.10 3.37
C ALA A 173 -36.67 -0.82 3.26
N PRO A 174 -37.22 -0.49 2.07
CA PRO A 174 -38.20 0.58 2.00
C PRO A 174 -39.22 0.28 3.08
N ILE A 175 -39.35 1.16 4.08
CA ILE A 175 -40.50 1.15 4.96
C ILE A 175 -41.65 1.31 3.97
N CYS A 176 -42.30 0.19 3.68
CA CYS A 176 -43.49 0.12 2.88
C CYS A 176 -44.51 0.90 3.71
N SER A 177 -44.57 2.21 3.44
CA SER A 177 -45.59 3.09 3.97
C SER A 177 -46.90 2.57 3.40
N SER A 178 -47.53 1.66 4.13
CA SER A 178 -48.91 1.24 3.96
C SER A 178 -49.81 2.45 4.22
N ARG A 179 -49.87 3.38 3.26
CA ARG A 179 -50.97 4.32 3.14
C ARG A 179 -51.77 3.96 1.91
N SER A 180 -52.46 2.83 2.05
CA SER A 180 -53.70 2.59 1.32
C SER A 180 -54.76 3.56 1.82
N HIS A 181 -55.13 4.52 0.99
CA HIS A 181 -56.45 5.16 0.88
C HIS A 181 -56.33 5.96 -0.43
N ARG A 182 -56.81 5.53 -1.60
CA ARG A 182 -58.18 5.11 -1.95
C ARG A 182 -59.23 5.93 -1.22
N CYS A 183 -59.46 7.15 -1.72
CA CYS A 183 -60.78 7.78 -1.72
C CYS A 183 -61.19 7.94 -3.19
N SER A 184 -62.18 7.15 -3.56
CA SER A 184 -62.94 7.15 -4.81
C SER A 184 -63.92 8.32 -4.87
N HIS A 185 -64.14 8.79 -6.09
CA HIS A 185 -65.39 9.32 -6.66
C HIS A 185 -66.29 10.23 -5.82
N GLY A 186 -66.35 11.49 -6.26
CA GLY A 186 -67.51 12.37 -6.26
C GLY A 186 -67.39 13.28 -7.46
#